data_AF-A0A958NJQ2-F1
#
_entry.id   AF-A0A958NJQ2-F1
#
_cell.length_a   1.000
_cell.length_b   1.000
_cell.length_c   1.000
_cell.angle_alpha   90.00
_cell.angle_beta   90.00
_cell.angle_gamma   90.00
#
_symmetry.space_group_name_H-M   'P 1'
#
loop_
_entity.id
_entity.type
_entity.pdbx_description
1 polymer ?
#
loop_
_entity_poly.entity_id
_entity_poly.type
_entity_poly.pdbx_seq_one_letter_code
_entity_poly.pdbx_strand_id
1 'polypeptide(L)'
;MKLLFTLLLFIPLLSISQESLETELDSISSVEDAETFAKAYKKTNKSKVFTFNKEKHKTRLADELFKLSKGGKKVVKGDYRTTYYKVIDKEKTLHYRASYIFFDGNKMTLEDINEKRDKIISQYQQGYKFDKLAQLHSMDLNAKRGGDLGWFPEGDMHPMFEEAVKEHDTNDIFTLDIEDRNWYYVILKTHDSKTIEEITVLQYSEPID
;
A
#
# COMPACT_ATOMS: atom_id res chain seq x y z
N MET A 1 52.82 20.95 -27.60
CA MET A 1 51.35 21.05 -27.47
C MET A 1 50.71 19.91 -28.23
N LYS A 2 50.28 18.83 -27.54
CA LYS A 2 49.42 17.80 -28.14
C LYS A 2 48.00 18.08 -27.66
N LEU A 3 47.12 18.45 -28.59
CA LEU A 3 45.69 18.64 -28.32
C LEU A 3 45.07 17.28 -27.95
N LEU A 4 44.47 17.18 -26.77
CA LEU A 4 43.55 16.11 -26.42
C LEU A 4 42.20 16.40 -27.10
N PHE A 5 41.81 15.58 -28.07
CA PHE A 5 40.44 15.56 -28.60
C PHE A 5 39.62 14.63 -27.70
N THR A 6 38.82 15.21 -26.80
CA THR A 6 37.86 14.46 -26.00
C THR A 6 36.65 14.15 -26.89
N LEU A 7 36.56 12.91 -27.36
CA LEU A 7 35.42 12.40 -28.11
C LEU A 7 34.21 12.30 -27.15
N LEU A 8 33.28 13.26 -27.24
CA LEU A 8 31.98 13.14 -26.57
C LEU A 8 31.20 12.02 -27.28
N LEU A 9 31.08 10.87 -26.62
CA LEU A 9 30.11 9.84 -26.99
C LEU A 9 28.71 10.38 -26.77
N PHE A 10 28.07 10.81 -27.86
CA PHE A 10 26.63 11.05 -27.90
C PHE A 10 25.95 9.69 -27.75
N ILE A 11 25.43 9.40 -26.56
CA ILE A 11 24.51 8.26 -26.36
C ILE A 11 23.21 8.67 -27.05
N PRO A 12 22.76 8.00 -28.12
CA PRO A 12 21.48 8.31 -28.72
C PRO A 12 20.40 8.01 -27.68
N LEU A 13 19.55 9.00 -27.41
CA LEU A 13 18.25 8.71 -26.80
C LEU A 13 17.53 7.81 -27.80
N LEU A 14 17.40 6.53 -27.45
CA LEU A 14 16.54 5.60 -28.16
C LEU A 14 15.11 6.12 -28.03
N SER A 15 14.63 6.82 -29.06
CA SER A 15 13.20 7.01 -29.28
C SER A 15 12.65 5.63 -29.64
N ILE A 16 11.97 5.01 -28.67
CA ILE A 16 11.24 3.76 -28.90
C ILE A 16 10.07 4.14 -29.80
N SER A 17 9.95 3.50 -30.97
CA SER A 17 8.76 3.71 -31.81
C SER A 17 7.52 3.22 -31.07
N GLN A 18 6.36 3.84 -31.28
CA GLN A 18 5.14 3.47 -30.57
C GLN A 18 4.76 1.97 -30.76
N GLU A 19 5.02 1.41 -31.94
CA GLU A 19 4.79 -0.01 -32.25
C GLU A 19 5.73 -0.94 -31.45
N SER A 20 6.98 -0.53 -31.21
CA SER A 20 7.93 -1.31 -30.40
C SER A 20 7.62 -1.24 -28.91
N LEU A 21 7.14 -0.08 -28.42
CA LEU A 21 6.68 0.06 -27.03
C LEU A 21 5.45 -0.82 -26.76
N GLU A 22 4.44 -0.79 -27.63
CA GLU A 22 3.23 -1.61 -27.45
C GLU A 22 3.56 -3.10 -27.40
N THR A 23 4.48 -3.55 -28.27
CA THR A 23 4.98 -4.93 -28.29
C THR A 23 5.71 -5.30 -26.99
N GLU A 24 6.58 -4.40 -26.50
CA GLU A 24 7.29 -4.60 -25.23
C GLU A 24 6.31 -4.68 -24.06
N LEU A 25 5.36 -3.73 -23.97
CA LEU A 25 4.31 -3.75 -22.96
C LEU A 25 3.48 -5.03 -23.02
N ASP A 26 3.17 -5.54 -24.22
CA ASP A 26 2.41 -6.78 -24.39
C ASP A 26 3.15 -8.01 -23.89
N SER A 27 4.48 -8.06 -24.01
CA SER A 27 5.31 -9.15 -23.49
C SER A 27 5.31 -9.25 -21.97
N ILE A 28 5.04 -8.15 -21.26
CA ILE A 28 4.99 -8.11 -19.79
C ILE A 28 3.73 -8.81 -19.30
N SER A 29 3.89 -9.94 -18.63
CA SER A 29 2.76 -10.80 -18.23
C SER A 29 2.73 -11.15 -16.74
N SER A 30 3.82 -10.90 -16.01
CA SER A 30 3.93 -11.11 -14.58
C SER A 30 4.23 -9.82 -13.81
N VAL A 31 3.97 -9.84 -12.50
CA VAL A 31 4.34 -8.73 -11.60
C VAL A 31 5.85 -8.53 -11.58
N GLU A 32 6.63 -9.61 -11.60
CA GLU A 32 8.10 -9.58 -11.63
C GLU A 32 8.64 -8.90 -12.91
N ASP A 33 8.07 -9.22 -14.08
CA ASP A 33 8.43 -8.57 -15.34
C ASP A 33 8.11 -7.07 -15.28
N ALA A 34 6.92 -6.74 -14.75
CA ALA A 34 6.46 -5.36 -14.64
C ALA A 34 7.35 -4.54 -13.70
N GLU A 35 7.79 -5.12 -12.58
CA GLU A 35 8.72 -4.48 -11.65
C GLU A 35 10.11 -4.27 -12.28
N THR A 36 10.61 -5.28 -13.01
CA THR A 36 11.87 -5.20 -13.74
C THR A 36 11.84 -4.08 -14.78
N PHE A 37 10.79 -4.06 -15.60
CA PHE A 37 10.56 -3.00 -16.58
C PHE A 37 10.42 -1.63 -15.90
N ALA A 38 9.60 -1.51 -14.85
CA ALA A 38 9.40 -0.25 -14.15
C ALA A 38 10.69 0.29 -13.55
N LYS A 39 11.56 -0.58 -13.04
CA LYS A 39 12.89 -0.21 -12.53
C LYS A 39 13.79 0.34 -13.62
N ALA A 40 13.82 -0.29 -14.80
CA ALA A 40 14.62 0.16 -15.94
C ALA A 40 14.21 1.57 -16.41
N TYR A 41 12.90 1.84 -16.45
CA TYR A 41 12.34 3.09 -16.99
C TYR A 41 11.85 4.10 -15.92
N LYS A 42 12.21 3.90 -14.64
CA LYS A 42 11.75 4.73 -13.52
C LYS A 42 12.09 6.21 -13.69
N LYS A 43 13.33 6.52 -14.10
CA LYS A 43 13.83 7.89 -14.18
C LYS A 43 13.41 8.60 -15.47
N THR A 44 13.50 7.90 -16.59
CA THR A 44 13.26 8.47 -17.93
C THR A 44 11.78 8.60 -18.25
N ASN A 45 10.99 7.59 -17.87
CA ASN A 45 9.60 7.46 -18.28
C ASN A 45 8.61 7.43 -17.10
N LYS A 46 9.08 7.80 -15.90
CA LYS A 46 8.27 7.79 -14.68
C LYS A 46 7.52 6.46 -14.47
N SER A 47 8.17 5.35 -14.87
CA SER A 47 7.54 4.05 -14.82
C SER A 47 7.50 3.52 -13.38
N LYS A 48 6.38 2.90 -13.02
CA LYS A 48 6.11 2.39 -11.67
C LYS A 48 5.00 1.34 -11.72
N VAL A 49 5.09 0.33 -10.85
CA VAL A 49 4.01 -0.60 -10.56
C VAL A 49 3.19 -0.07 -9.37
N PHE A 50 1.87 -0.11 -9.50
CA PHE A 50 0.92 0.32 -8.48
C PHE A 50 -0.09 -0.78 -8.17
N THR A 51 -0.42 -0.95 -6.90
CA THR A 51 -1.60 -1.73 -6.49
C THR A 51 -2.76 -0.77 -6.26
N PHE A 52 -3.81 -0.92 -7.04
CA PHE A 52 -5.07 -0.22 -6.81
C PHE A 52 -6.00 -1.14 -6.03
N ASN A 53 -6.34 -0.71 -4.82
CA ASN A 53 -7.42 -1.27 -4.02
C ASN A 53 -8.75 -0.57 -4.34
N LYS A 54 -9.80 -1.34 -4.66
CA LYS A 54 -11.10 -0.80 -5.11
C LYS A 54 -11.81 0.04 -4.05
N GLU A 55 -11.58 -0.20 -2.77
CA GLU A 55 -12.16 0.58 -1.69
C GLU A 55 -11.42 1.90 -1.46
N LYS A 56 -10.11 1.93 -1.71
CA LYS A 56 -9.29 3.11 -1.49
C LYS A 56 -9.26 4.07 -2.69
N HIS A 57 -9.22 3.54 -3.91
CA HIS A 57 -9.01 4.33 -5.12
C HIS A 57 -10.32 4.56 -5.86
N LYS A 58 -11.00 5.66 -5.55
CA LYS A 58 -12.30 6.06 -6.14
C LYS A 58 -12.17 7.12 -7.23
N THR A 59 -11.08 7.08 -8.00
CA THR A 59 -10.84 8.05 -9.09
C THR A 59 -11.41 7.50 -10.39
N ARG A 60 -11.75 8.39 -11.35
CA ARG A 60 -12.20 7.99 -12.69
C ARG A 60 -11.21 7.04 -13.37
N LEU A 61 -9.91 7.31 -13.24
CA LEU A 61 -8.87 6.42 -13.79
C LEU A 61 -8.93 5.03 -13.13
N ALA A 62 -9.02 4.96 -11.80
CA ALA A 62 -9.12 3.69 -11.11
C ALA A 62 -10.37 2.91 -11.56
N ASP A 63 -11.53 3.56 -11.66
CA ASP A 63 -12.77 2.95 -12.16
C ASP A 63 -12.63 2.41 -13.59
N GLU A 64 -11.94 3.13 -14.47
CA GLU A 64 -11.63 2.68 -15.82
C GLU A 64 -10.68 1.47 -15.82
N LEU A 65 -9.65 1.48 -14.98
CA LEU A 65 -8.69 0.38 -14.86
C LEU A 65 -9.34 -0.90 -14.28
N PHE A 66 -10.23 -0.77 -13.29
CA PHE A 66 -10.96 -1.93 -12.74
C PHE A 66 -11.93 -2.58 -13.74
N LYS A 67 -12.34 -1.88 -14.79
CA LYS A 67 -13.16 -2.46 -15.87
C LYS A 67 -12.34 -3.33 -16.82
N LEU A 68 -11.02 -3.17 -16.85
CA LEU A 68 -10.13 -3.96 -17.69
C LEU A 68 -9.92 -5.36 -17.11
N SER A 69 -9.68 -6.33 -18.01
CA SER A 69 -9.15 -7.64 -17.65
C SER A 69 -7.64 -7.57 -17.45
N LYS A 70 -7.05 -8.64 -16.89
CA LYS A 70 -5.60 -8.86 -16.94
C LYS A 70 -5.11 -8.75 -18.39
N GLY A 71 -3.99 -8.06 -18.58
CA GLY A 71 -3.43 -7.69 -19.89
C GLY A 71 -4.04 -6.45 -20.52
N GLY A 72 -5.19 -5.96 -20.04
CA GLY A 72 -5.86 -4.79 -20.58
C GLY A 72 -5.02 -3.52 -20.39
N LYS A 73 -5.07 -2.64 -21.40
CA LYS A 73 -4.30 -1.39 -21.44
C LYS A 73 -5.22 -0.17 -21.48
N LYS A 74 -4.79 0.92 -20.84
CA LYS A 74 -5.42 2.24 -20.91
C LYS A 74 -4.37 3.30 -21.21
N VAL A 75 -4.63 4.12 -22.21
CA VAL A 75 -3.80 5.29 -22.54
C VAL A 75 -4.51 6.56 -22.08
N VAL A 76 -3.74 7.44 -21.44
CA VAL A 76 -4.15 8.78 -21.01
C VAL A 76 -3.18 9.78 -21.65
N LYS A 77 -3.70 10.63 -22.54
CA LYS A 77 -2.94 11.72 -23.14
C LYS A 77 -3.13 12.97 -22.27
N GLY A 78 -2.05 13.49 -21.71
CA GLY A 78 -2.00 14.80 -21.06
C GLY A 78 -1.43 15.86 -22.00
N ASP A 79 -1.14 17.05 -21.47
CA ASP A 79 -0.63 18.16 -22.29
C ASP A 79 0.84 17.99 -22.68
N TYR A 80 1.61 17.24 -21.88
CA TYR A 80 3.07 17.08 -22.07
C TYR A 80 3.51 15.63 -22.17
N ARG A 81 2.65 14.68 -21.81
CA ARG A 81 3.01 13.27 -21.72
C ARG A 81 1.85 12.38 -22.11
N THR A 82 2.18 11.27 -22.75
CA THR A 82 1.28 10.12 -22.89
C THR A 82 1.61 9.11 -21.81
N THR A 83 0.61 8.70 -21.03
CA THR A 83 0.76 7.68 -19.98
C THR A 83 -0.01 6.42 -20.36
N TYR A 84 0.70 5.29 -20.35
CA TYR A 84 0.20 3.96 -20.57
C TYR A 84 0.05 3.27 -19.23
N TYR A 85 -1.10 2.63 -19.04
CA TYR A 85 -1.40 1.78 -17.91
C TYR A 85 -1.71 0.38 -18.44
N LYS A 86 -1.06 -0.64 -17.89
CA LYS A 86 -1.37 -2.05 -18.18
C LYS A 86 -1.76 -2.75 -16.89
N VAL A 87 -2.91 -3.42 -16.88
CA VAL A 87 -3.31 -4.30 -15.77
C VAL A 87 -2.49 -5.57 -15.87
N ILE A 88 -1.55 -5.72 -14.95
CA ILE A 88 -0.65 -6.87 -14.87
C ILE A 88 -1.32 -8.00 -14.11
N ASP A 89 -2.05 -7.68 -13.05
CA ASP A 89 -2.79 -8.67 -12.30
C ASP A 89 -4.09 -8.13 -11.74
N LYS A 90 -5.00 -9.04 -11.44
CA LYS A 90 -6.35 -8.72 -10.95
C LYS A 90 -6.85 -9.84 -10.07
N GLU A 91 -7.04 -9.52 -8.81
CA GLU A 91 -7.39 -10.50 -7.79
C GLU A 91 -8.43 -9.97 -6.82
N LYS A 92 -8.91 -10.87 -5.96
CA LYS A 92 -9.88 -10.60 -4.93
C LYS A 92 -9.32 -11.16 -3.64
N THR A 93 -8.91 -10.28 -2.74
CA THR A 93 -8.21 -10.63 -1.51
C THR A 93 -9.08 -10.30 -0.31
N LEU A 94 -9.08 -11.18 0.69
CA LEU A 94 -9.76 -10.92 1.96
C LEU A 94 -9.04 -9.75 2.65
N HIS A 95 -9.82 -8.82 3.17
CA HIS A 95 -9.31 -7.66 3.89
C HIS A 95 -9.98 -7.53 5.24
N TYR A 96 -9.20 -6.99 6.18
CA TYR A 96 -9.64 -6.66 7.53
C TYR A 96 -9.53 -5.15 7.73
N ARG A 97 -10.22 -4.63 8.76
CA ARG A 97 -10.05 -3.24 9.20
C ARG A 97 -10.16 -3.12 10.71
N ALA A 98 -9.04 -2.76 11.32
CA ALA A 98 -8.92 -2.57 12.75
C ALA A 98 -8.23 -1.23 13.05
N SER A 99 -8.45 -0.74 14.25
CA SER A 99 -7.63 0.32 14.85
C SER A 99 -6.83 -0.26 16.00
N TYR A 100 -5.62 0.25 16.24
CA TYR A 100 -4.85 -0.18 17.40
C TYR A 100 -4.15 0.97 18.12
N ILE A 101 -3.81 0.71 19.38
CA ILE A 101 -2.92 1.48 20.23
C ILE A 101 -1.75 0.56 20.55
N PHE A 102 -0.53 0.98 20.23
CA PHE A 102 0.67 0.19 20.41
C PHE A 102 1.52 0.71 21.57
N PHE A 103 2.10 -0.22 22.32
CA PHE A 103 3.10 0.02 23.35
C PHE A 103 4.34 -0.83 23.09
N ASP A 104 5.51 -0.20 23.21
CA ASP A 104 6.82 -0.82 23.03
C ASP A 104 7.38 -1.20 24.40
N GLY A 105 7.42 -2.50 24.70
CA GLY A 105 7.92 -3.02 25.97
C GLY A 105 9.42 -2.81 26.19
N ASN A 106 10.16 -2.39 25.17
CA ASN A 106 11.55 -1.98 25.34
C ASN A 106 11.67 -0.55 25.92
N LYS A 107 10.57 0.20 26.00
CA LYS A 107 10.50 1.58 26.47
C LYS A 107 9.64 1.78 27.72
N MET A 108 8.83 0.79 28.07
CA MET A 108 7.89 0.83 29.18
C MET A 108 7.74 -0.56 29.78
N THR A 109 7.60 -0.66 31.10
CA THR A 109 7.43 -1.97 31.76
C THR A 109 6.07 -2.57 31.40
N LEU A 110 5.97 -3.90 31.41
CA LEU A 110 4.70 -4.58 31.14
C LEU A 110 3.61 -4.20 32.17
N GLU A 111 4.00 -3.95 33.42
CA GLU A 111 3.10 -3.48 34.47
C GLU A 111 2.48 -2.11 34.10
N ASP A 112 3.32 -1.12 33.77
CA ASP A 112 2.86 0.21 33.34
C ASP A 112 2.01 0.14 32.06
N ILE A 113 2.36 -0.76 31.12
CA ILE A 113 1.61 -0.98 29.89
C ILE A 113 0.21 -1.51 30.20
N ASN A 114 0.10 -2.50 31.07
CA ASN A 114 -1.19 -3.09 31.44
C ASN A 114 -2.09 -2.11 32.18
N GLU A 115 -1.54 -1.30 33.10
CA GLU A 115 -2.30 -0.21 33.72
C GLU A 115 -2.86 0.79 32.70
N LYS A 116 -2.07 1.12 31.67
CA LYS A 116 -2.53 2.00 30.57
C LYS A 116 -3.61 1.34 29.73
N ARG A 117 -3.47 0.06 29.39
CA ARG A 117 -4.46 -0.70 28.61
C ARG A 117 -5.80 -0.77 29.33
N ASP A 118 -5.79 -1.11 30.62
CA ASP A 118 -6.99 -1.17 31.44
C ASP A 118 -7.71 0.18 31.49
N LYS A 119 -6.94 1.26 31.66
CA LYS A 119 -7.47 2.62 31.62
C LYS A 119 -8.10 2.96 30.27
N ILE A 120 -7.43 2.62 29.16
CA ILE A 120 -7.92 2.87 27.80
C ILE A 120 -9.23 2.11 27.55
N ILE A 121 -9.28 0.83 27.90
CA ILE A 121 -10.48 0.00 27.71
C ILE A 121 -11.63 0.56 28.54
N SER A 122 -11.38 0.92 29.81
CA SER A 122 -12.38 1.54 30.67
C SER A 122 -12.89 2.87 30.09
N GLN A 123 -12.01 3.72 29.57
CA GLN A 123 -12.40 4.97 28.92
C GLN A 123 -13.23 4.71 27.66
N TYR A 124 -12.84 3.75 26.82
CA TYR A 124 -13.62 3.39 25.64
C TYR A 124 -15.03 2.91 26.01
N GLN A 125 -15.15 2.06 27.04
CA GLN A 125 -16.45 1.60 27.57
C GLN A 125 -17.31 2.73 28.15
N GLN A 126 -16.68 3.81 28.65
CA GLN A 126 -17.37 5.03 29.09
C GLN A 126 -17.79 5.95 27.91
N GLY A 127 -17.54 5.55 26.66
CA GLY A 127 -17.94 6.28 25.46
C GLY A 127 -16.88 7.23 24.90
N TYR A 128 -15.64 7.22 25.41
CA TYR A 128 -14.55 7.95 24.79
C TYR A 128 -14.22 7.32 23.43
N LYS A 129 -13.99 8.17 22.42
CA LYS A 129 -13.70 7.69 21.06
C LYS A 129 -12.31 7.07 21.00
N PHE A 130 -12.22 5.87 20.40
CA PHE A 130 -10.96 5.14 20.25
C PHE A 130 -9.89 5.94 19.49
N ASP A 131 -10.29 6.73 18.48
CA ASP A 131 -9.35 7.55 17.71
C ASP A 131 -8.61 8.59 18.55
N LYS A 132 -9.30 9.16 19.56
CA LYS A 132 -8.71 10.08 20.53
C LYS A 132 -7.81 9.38 21.54
N LEU A 133 -8.19 8.20 21.99
CA LEU A 133 -7.35 7.37 22.86
C LEU A 133 -6.07 6.96 22.13
N ALA A 134 -6.16 6.56 20.86
CA ALA A 134 -5.03 6.19 20.04
C ALA A 134 -4.09 7.37 19.75
N GLN A 135 -4.63 8.55 19.45
CA GLN A 135 -3.84 9.79 19.30
C GLN A 135 -3.03 10.12 20.55
N LEU A 136 -3.59 9.86 21.73
CA LEU A 136 -2.96 10.19 23.01
C LEU A 136 -1.94 9.15 23.47
N HIS A 137 -2.20 7.87 23.22
CA HIS A 137 -1.48 6.78 23.88
C HIS A 137 -0.62 5.92 22.96
N SER A 138 -0.91 5.85 21.66
CA SER A 138 -0.17 4.93 20.78
C SER A 138 1.26 5.42 20.56
N MET A 139 2.21 4.50 20.73
CA MET A 139 3.64 4.73 20.51
C MET A 139 4.06 4.53 19.06
N ASP A 140 3.13 4.17 18.17
CA ASP A 140 3.36 3.98 16.75
C ASP A 140 2.86 5.17 15.92
N LEU A 141 3.33 5.28 14.68
CA LEU A 141 2.98 6.33 13.72
C LEU A 141 1.48 6.37 13.38
N ASN A 142 0.77 5.26 13.60
CA ASN A 142 -0.68 5.19 13.43
C ASN A 142 -1.45 6.14 14.37
N ALA A 143 -0.83 6.61 15.46
CA ALA A 143 -1.41 7.57 16.40
C ALA A 143 -1.94 8.82 15.67
N LYS A 144 -1.19 9.31 14.66
CA LYS A 144 -1.57 10.48 13.86
C LYS A 144 -2.86 10.30 13.07
N ARG A 145 -3.25 9.05 12.81
CA ARG A 145 -4.48 8.64 12.12
C ARG A 145 -5.55 8.14 13.08
N GLY A 146 -5.38 8.35 14.39
CA GLY A 146 -6.32 7.82 15.38
C GLY A 146 -6.32 6.30 15.47
N GLY A 147 -5.18 5.67 15.17
CA GLY A 147 -5.03 4.23 15.29
C GLY A 147 -5.54 3.41 14.09
N ASP A 148 -6.30 4.02 13.17
CA ASP A 148 -6.92 3.33 12.03
C ASP A 148 -5.88 2.87 11.00
N LEU A 149 -5.83 1.55 10.77
CA LEU A 149 -5.02 0.93 9.72
C LEU A 149 -5.59 1.24 8.33
N GLY A 150 -6.90 1.46 8.21
CA GLY A 150 -7.63 1.31 6.96
C GLY A 150 -7.84 -0.17 6.62
N TRP A 151 -8.34 -0.45 5.42
CA TRP A 151 -8.42 -1.83 4.91
C TRP A 151 -7.00 -2.33 4.62
N PHE A 152 -6.64 -3.46 5.23
CA PHE A 152 -5.38 -4.17 4.97
C PHE A 152 -5.68 -5.60 4.51
N PRO A 153 -4.92 -6.14 3.54
CA PRO A 153 -5.14 -7.49 3.03
C PRO A 153 -4.64 -8.54 4.02
N GLU A 154 -5.21 -9.73 3.92
CA GLU A 154 -4.72 -10.93 4.60
C GLU A 154 -3.23 -11.15 4.30
N GLY A 155 -2.43 -11.40 5.33
CA GLY A 155 -0.98 -11.58 5.27
C GLY A 155 -0.14 -10.30 5.35
N ASP A 156 -0.74 -9.11 5.41
CA ASP A 156 0.00 -7.82 5.52
C ASP A 156 0.45 -7.51 6.96
N MET A 157 -0.23 -8.10 7.95
CA MET A 157 0.04 -7.89 9.38
C MET A 157 0.75 -9.10 9.99
N HIS A 158 1.30 -8.94 11.19
CA HIS A 158 1.88 -10.05 11.95
C HIS A 158 0.82 -11.17 12.13
N PRO A 159 1.16 -12.47 11.95
CA PRO A 159 0.16 -13.55 11.97
C PRO A 159 -0.71 -13.58 13.23
N MET A 160 -0.11 -13.36 14.42
CA MET A 160 -0.87 -13.29 15.68
C MET A 160 -1.83 -12.10 15.73
N PHE A 161 -1.48 -10.97 15.11
CA PHE A 161 -2.36 -9.81 15.05
C PHE A 161 -3.56 -10.08 14.16
N GLU A 162 -3.31 -10.67 13.00
CA GLU A 162 -4.37 -11.02 12.06
C GLU A 162 -5.33 -12.06 12.63
N GLU A 163 -4.80 -13.14 13.23
CA GLU A 163 -5.64 -14.17 13.85
C GLU A 163 -6.51 -13.58 14.97
N ALA A 164 -5.94 -12.72 15.82
CA ALA A 164 -6.72 -12.05 16.86
C ALA A 164 -7.84 -11.18 16.27
N VAL A 165 -7.59 -10.42 15.19
CA VAL A 165 -8.65 -9.64 14.51
C VAL A 165 -9.72 -10.53 13.86
N LYS A 166 -9.34 -11.71 13.40
CA LYS A 166 -10.26 -12.68 12.79
C LYS A 166 -11.19 -13.32 13.83
N GLU A 167 -10.68 -13.63 15.02
CA GLU A 167 -11.42 -14.28 16.11
C GLU A 167 -12.44 -13.38 16.81
N HIS A 168 -12.28 -12.05 16.73
CA HIS A 168 -13.16 -11.09 17.40
C HIS A 168 -14.29 -10.58 16.49
N ASP A 169 -15.39 -10.13 17.07
CA ASP A 169 -16.52 -9.54 16.35
C ASP A 169 -16.32 -8.04 16.09
N THR A 170 -17.09 -7.49 15.14
CA THR A 170 -17.05 -6.06 14.85
C THR A 170 -17.51 -5.24 16.06
N ASN A 171 -16.71 -4.21 16.38
CA ASN A 171 -16.76 -3.35 17.56
C ASN A 171 -16.15 -3.93 18.84
N ASP A 172 -15.59 -5.13 18.81
CA ASP A 172 -14.85 -5.68 19.94
C ASP A 172 -13.55 -4.91 20.19
N ILE A 173 -13.30 -4.64 21.47
CA ILE A 173 -12.03 -4.11 21.98
C ILE A 173 -11.33 -5.18 22.80
N PHE A 174 -10.06 -5.44 22.49
CA PHE A 174 -9.27 -6.50 23.12
C PHE A 174 -7.79 -6.14 23.17
N THR A 175 -7.01 -6.92 23.91
CA THR A 175 -5.54 -6.78 23.99
C THR A 175 -4.87 -7.92 23.25
N LEU A 176 -3.67 -7.65 22.74
CA LEU A 176 -2.81 -8.67 22.14
C LEU A 176 -1.37 -8.44 22.57
N ASP A 177 -0.69 -9.51 22.93
CA ASP A 177 0.72 -9.53 23.30
C ASP A 177 1.50 -10.36 22.28
N ILE A 178 2.56 -9.77 21.75
CA ILE A 178 3.55 -10.43 20.91
C ILE A 178 4.88 -10.36 21.67
N GLU A 179 5.02 -11.28 22.62
CA GLU A 179 6.06 -11.25 23.65
C GLU A 179 7.48 -11.34 23.08
N ASP A 180 7.68 -12.13 22.03
CA ASP A 180 8.98 -12.27 21.36
C ASP A 180 9.50 -10.95 20.75
N ARG A 181 8.58 -10.01 20.50
CA ARG A 181 8.87 -8.67 19.99
C ARG A 181 8.81 -7.58 21.06
N ASN A 182 8.40 -7.90 22.29
CA ASN A 182 7.98 -6.92 23.30
C ASN A 182 6.92 -5.93 22.75
N TRP A 183 5.95 -6.44 21.99
CA TRP A 183 4.91 -5.64 21.36
C TRP A 183 3.56 -5.87 22.02
N TYR A 184 2.90 -4.77 22.35
CA TYR A 184 1.71 -4.79 23.20
C TYR A 184 0.63 -3.88 22.60
N TYR A 185 -0.52 -4.45 22.27
CA TYR A 185 -1.63 -3.74 21.63
C TYR A 185 -2.88 -3.63 22.52
N VAL A 186 -3.64 -2.56 22.30
CA VAL A 186 -5.11 -2.54 22.42
C VAL A 186 -5.67 -2.41 21.02
N ILE A 187 -6.61 -3.28 20.63
CA ILE A 187 -7.13 -3.38 19.28
C ILE A 187 -8.64 -3.19 19.34
N LEU A 188 -9.18 -2.43 18.39
CA LEU A 188 -10.61 -2.33 18.10
C LEU A 188 -10.86 -2.87 16.70
N LYS A 189 -11.62 -3.96 16.57
CA LYS A 189 -12.11 -4.39 15.26
C LYS A 189 -13.21 -3.45 14.82
N THR A 190 -12.99 -2.70 13.76
CA THR A 190 -13.89 -1.60 13.37
C THR A 190 -14.92 -1.99 12.32
N HIS A 191 -14.63 -3.03 11.53
CA HIS A 191 -15.49 -3.49 10.44
C HIS A 191 -15.37 -5.01 10.26
N ASP A 192 -16.42 -5.61 9.70
CA ASP A 192 -16.38 -6.99 9.25
C ASP A 192 -15.36 -7.16 8.12
N SER A 193 -14.75 -8.34 8.05
CA SER A 193 -13.87 -8.66 6.93
C SER A 193 -14.66 -8.70 5.64
N LYS A 194 -14.01 -8.31 4.54
CA LYS A 194 -14.63 -8.37 3.22
C LYS A 194 -13.59 -8.61 2.15
N THR A 195 -14.01 -9.27 1.09
CA THR A 195 -13.17 -9.42 -0.10
C THR A 195 -13.17 -8.12 -0.89
N ILE A 196 -11.98 -7.59 -1.16
CA ILE A 196 -11.78 -6.39 -1.97
C ILE A 196 -11.08 -6.78 -3.26
N GLU A 197 -11.56 -6.22 -4.38
CA GLU A 197 -10.90 -6.37 -5.67
C GLU A 197 -9.68 -5.46 -5.74
N GLU A 198 -8.55 -6.03 -6.14
CA GLU A 198 -7.30 -5.34 -6.31
C GLU A 198 -6.75 -5.58 -7.71
N ILE A 199 -6.09 -4.56 -8.27
CA ILE A 199 -5.38 -4.67 -9.55
C ILE A 199 -3.95 -4.18 -9.38
N THR A 200 -3.02 -4.94 -9.93
CA THR A 200 -1.63 -4.52 -10.08
C THR A 200 -1.47 -3.91 -11.46
N VAL A 201 -1.01 -2.67 -11.52
CA VAL A 201 -0.97 -1.86 -12.74
C VAL A 201 0.44 -1.35 -12.97
N LEU A 202 0.99 -1.67 -14.14
CA LEU A 202 2.20 -1.03 -14.65
C LEU A 202 1.83 0.32 -15.26
N GLN A 203 2.48 1.38 -14.81
CA GLN A 203 2.45 2.70 -15.43
C GLN A 203 3.75 2.94 -16.20
N TYR A 204 3.64 3.50 -17.40
CA TYR A 204 4.75 4.03 -18.19
C TYR A 204 4.34 5.37 -18.80
N SER A 205 5.21 6.37 -18.85
CA SER A 205 4.88 7.66 -19.46
C SER A 205 6.00 8.16 -20.36
N GLU A 206 5.68 8.69 -21.51
CA GLU A 206 6.63 9.32 -22.44
C GLU A 206 6.27 10.80 -22.68
N PRO A 207 7.24 11.67 -22.99
CA PRO A 207 6.93 13.00 -23.52
C PRO A 207 6.06 12.91 -24.77
N ILE A 208 5.23 13.91 -25.01
CA ILE A 208 4.60 14.08 -26.32
C ILE A 208 5.63 14.78 -27.23
N ASP A 209 5.81 14.22 -28.42
CA ASP A 209 6.63 14.81 -29.50
C ASP A 209 6.04 16.12 -30.03
#